data_AF-A0A6N7HHV4-F1
#
_entry.id   AF-A0A6N7HHV4-F1
#
_cell.length_a   1.000
_cell.length_b   1.000
_cell.length_c   1.000
_cell.angle_alpha   90.00
_cell.angle_beta   90.00
_cell.angle_gamma   90.00
#
_symmetry.space_group_name_H-M   'P 1'
#
loop_
_entity.id
_entity.type
_entity.pdbx_description
1 polymer ?
#
loop_
_entity_poly.entity_id
_entity_poly.type
_entity_poly.pdbx_seq_one_letter_code
_entity_poly.pdbx_strand_id
1 'polypeptide(L)'
;MAGTGAVARRTYGGRSAGERRAERRERLLMAGLERFGTEGYTAASIEKLCTHAGVSTRNFYEEFDGREDLLMALHDRIIEQAFHAVVGALEDAADAPIRERFARAVRAFVTTTASDPRWARVSYVEVIGVSNAVERHRIAWREKWAEFLVAEAERAVGRGEAQARDFHLGAVALIGAVNELVHHWSLSDGERSLDDVIAEIVRIATAAVTAS
;
A
#
# COMPACT_ATOMS: atom_id res chain seq x y z
N MET A 1 45.57 -30.32 -30.69
CA MET A 1 45.20 -31.27 -29.62
C MET A 1 44.98 -30.47 -28.34
N ALA A 2 43.78 -30.59 -27.74
CA ALA A 2 43.28 -30.05 -26.45
C ALA A 2 43.19 -28.51 -26.33
N GLY A 3 42.08 -27.84 -25.95
CA GLY A 3 40.76 -28.28 -25.46
C GLY A 3 40.59 -28.08 -23.95
N THR A 4 40.04 -26.94 -23.51
CA THR A 4 39.30 -26.70 -22.23
C THR A 4 38.99 -25.20 -22.13
N GLY A 5 37.81 -24.67 -21.79
CA GLY A 5 36.52 -25.24 -21.42
C GLY A 5 35.63 -24.05 -21.03
N ALA A 6 34.83 -23.55 -21.97
CA ALA A 6 33.85 -22.51 -21.67
C ALA A 6 32.79 -23.11 -20.74
N VAL A 7 32.64 -22.55 -19.54
CA VAL A 7 31.64 -22.96 -18.56
C VAL A 7 30.27 -22.61 -19.13
N ALA A 8 29.64 -23.60 -19.76
CA ALA A 8 28.28 -23.51 -20.26
C ALA A 8 27.34 -23.33 -19.06
N ARG A 9 26.85 -22.10 -18.88
CA ARG A 9 25.76 -21.74 -17.98
C ARG A 9 24.52 -22.52 -18.45
N ARG A 10 24.28 -23.68 -17.84
CA ARG A 10 23.17 -24.59 -18.18
C ARG A 10 21.83 -23.92 -17.92
N THR A 11 21.27 -23.30 -18.95
CA THR A 11 19.85 -22.96 -19.09
C THR A 11 19.08 -24.22 -19.43
N TYR A 12 18.61 -24.95 -18.40
CA TYR A 12 17.63 -26.02 -18.58
C TYR A 12 16.24 -25.49 -18.23
N GLY A 13 15.34 -25.40 -19.22
CA GLY A 13 13.93 -25.07 -19.00
C GLY A 13 13.59 -23.58 -18.91
N GLY A 14 13.99 -22.78 -19.90
CA GLY A 14 13.28 -21.55 -20.32
C GLY A 14 13.18 -20.35 -19.36
N ARG A 15 13.59 -20.45 -18.09
CA ARG A 15 13.58 -19.34 -17.12
C ARG A 15 14.89 -19.22 -16.37
N SER A 16 15.36 -18.00 -16.14
CA SER A 16 16.53 -17.69 -15.31
C SER A 16 16.29 -17.99 -13.83
N ALA A 17 17.36 -18.06 -13.03
CA ALA A 17 17.22 -18.23 -11.58
C ALA A 17 16.48 -17.05 -10.93
N GLY A 18 16.65 -15.83 -11.45
CA GLY A 18 15.95 -14.64 -10.98
C GLY A 18 14.45 -14.69 -11.27
N GLU A 19 14.05 -15.16 -12.46
CA GLU A 19 12.63 -15.30 -12.83
C GLU A 19 11.91 -16.32 -11.94
N ARG A 20 12.55 -17.46 -11.65
CA ARG A 20 11.98 -18.45 -10.71
C ARG A 20 11.82 -17.88 -9.31
N ARG A 21 12.79 -17.06 -8.86
CA ARG A 21 12.73 -16.40 -7.56
C ARG A 21 11.55 -15.41 -7.50
N ALA A 22 11.40 -14.58 -8.52
CA ALA A 22 10.32 -13.60 -8.62
C ALA A 22 8.93 -14.29 -8.67
N GLU A 23 8.78 -15.34 -9.48
CA GLU A 23 7.54 -16.13 -9.56
C GLU A 23 7.17 -16.75 -8.20
N ARG A 24 8.17 -17.28 -7.47
CA ARG A 24 7.97 -17.80 -6.13
C ARG A 24 7.53 -16.71 -5.15
N ARG A 25 8.23 -15.57 -5.14
CA ARG A 25 7.89 -14.44 -4.28
C ARG A 25 6.45 -13.97 -4.55
N GLU A 26 6.06 -13.91 -5.82
CA GLU A 26 4.69 -13.55 -6.20
C GLU A 26 3.66 -14.54 -5.67
N ARG A 27 3.90 -15.85 -5.83
CA ARG A 27 3.00 -16.88 -5.30
C ARG A 27 2.84 -16.82 -3.79
N LEU A 28 3.92 -16.51 -3.06
CA LEU A 28 3.88 -16.30 -1.61
C LEU A 28 3.09 -15.06 -1.22
N LEU A 29 3.25 -13.95 -1.94
CA LEU A 29 2.47 -12.73 -1.72
C LEU A 29 0.99 -12.98 -1.99
N MET A 30 0.62 -13.62 -3.09
CA MET A 30 -0.78 -13.96 -3.37
C MET A 30 -1.38 -14.91 -2.32
N ALA A 31 -0.61 -15.89 -1.83
CA ALA A 31 -1.04 -16.74 -0.73
C ALA A 31 -1.23 -15.97 0.58
N GLY A 32 -0.34 -15.01 0.86
CA GLY A 32 -0.47 -14.10 1.99
C GLY A 32 -1.71 -13.22 1.88
N LEU A 33 -1.95 -12.62 0.70
CA LEU A 33 -3.13 -11.80 0.45
C LEU A 33 -4.41 -12.59 0.67
N GLU A 34 -4.49 -13.81 0.12
CA GLU A 34 -5.64 -14.68 0.31
C GLU A 34 -5.86 -14.98 1.79
N ARG A 35 -4.83 -15.46 2.50
CA ARG A 35 -4.98 -15.91 3.88
C ARG A 35 -5.20 -14.76 4.86
N PHE A 36 -4.37 -13.73 4.82
CA PHE A 36 -4.51 -12.57 5.69
C PHE A 36 -5.80 -11.80 5.38
N GLY A 37 -6.15 -11.68 4.10
CA GLY A 37 -7.33 -10.96 3.64
C GLY A 37 -8.67 -11.66 3.89
N THR A 38 -8.69 -12.96 4.19
CA THR A 38 -9.95 -13.73 4.38
C THR A 38 -10.05 -14.36 5.78
N GLU A 39 -8.99 -15.03 6.25
CA GLU A 39 -8.97 -15.76 7.52
C GLU A 39 -8.30 -14.93 8.64
N GLY A 40 -7.59 -13.86 8.28
CA GLY A 40 -6.83 -13.03 9.19
C GLY A 40 -5.41 -13.53 9.45
N TYR A 41 -4.55 -12.63 9.95
CA TYR A 41 -3.13 -12.87 10.19
C TYR A 41 -2.89 -13.99 11.22
N THR A 42 -3.67 -14.00 12.31
CA THR A 42 -3.51 -14.99 13.39
C THR A 42 -3.80 -16.42 12.92
N ALA A 43 -4.74 -16.62 12.00
CA ALA A 43 -5.15 -17.94 11.51
C ALA A 43 -4.20 -18.54 10.45
N ALA A 44 -3.34 -17.71 9.86
CA ALA A 44 -2.40 -18.10 8.81
C ALA A 44 -1.11 -18.70 9.41
N SER A 45 -0.76 -19.93 9.03
CA SER A 45 0.54 -20.54 9.35
C SER A 45 1.46 -20.56 8.13
N ILE A 46 2.78 -20.63 8.34
CA ILE A 46 3.76 -20.75 7.24
C ILE A 46 3.46 -22.00 6.40
N GLU A 47 3.02 -23.10 7.02
CA GLU A 47 2.63 -24.32 6.32
C GLU A 47 1.42 -24.12 5.41
N LYS A 48 0.37 -23.44 5.89
CA LYS A 48 -0.81 -23.10 5.07
C LYS A 48 -0.44 -22.16 3.92
N LEU A 49 0.41 -21.17 4.19
CA LEU A 49 0.93 -20.23 3.18
C LEU A 49 1.72 -20.98 2.10
N CYS A 50 2.64 -21.85 2.50
CA CYS A 50 3.44 -22.67 1.59
C CYS A 50 2.57 -23.63 0.76
N THR A 51 1.58 -24.26 1.39
CA THR A 51 0.66 -25.18 0.71
C THR A 51 -0.17 -24.44 -0.33
N HIS A 52 -0.74 -23.28 0.02
CA HIS A 52 -1.52 -22.46 -0.93
C HIS A 52 -0.63 -21.90 -2.05
N ALA A 53 0.56 -21.41 -1.69
CA ALA A 53 1.54 -20.94 -2.66
C ALA A 53 2.15 -22.07 -3.49
N GLY A 54 1.98 -23.34 -3.14
CA GLY A 54 2.61 -24.51 -3.76
C GLY A 54 4.14 -24.46 -3.77
N VAL A 55 4.74 -24.06 -2.64
CA VAL A 55 6.19 -23.99 -2.41
C VAL A 55 6.56 -24.72 -1.11
N SER A 56 7.84 -25.01 -0.90
CA SER A 56 8.31 -25.61 0.36
C SER A 56 8.54 -24.55 1.45
N THR A 57 8.59 -24.98 2.71
CA THR A 57 8.99 -24.11 3.84
C THR A 57 10.39 -23.54 3.67
N ARG A 58 11.34 -24.30 3.08
CA ARG A 58 12.66 -23.78 2.73
C ARG A 58 12.57 -22.62 1.75
N ASN A 59 11.74 -22.76 0.71
CA ASN A 59 11.50 -21.71 -0.28
C ASN A 59 10.86 -20.46 0.34
N PHE A 60 10.04 -20.61 1.38
CA PHE A 60 9.49 -19.48 2.13
C PHE A 60 10.62 -18.68 2.81
N TYR A 61 11.48 -19.36 3.58
CA TYR A 61 12.58 -18.72 4.29
C TYR A 61 13.71 -18.19 3.39
N GLU A 62 13.73 -18.55 2.11
CA GLU A 62 14.58 -17.89 1.11
C GLU A 62 14.05 -16.51 0.68
N GLU A 63 12.76 -16.23 0.90
CA GLU A 63 12.11 -14.98 0.49
C GLU A 63 11.69 -14.09 1.66
N PHE A 64 11.36 -14.68 2.81
CA PHE A 64 10.82 -13.96 3.97
C PHE A 64 11.31 -14.55 5.30
N ASP A 65 11.60 -13.68 6.26
CA ASP A 65 12.06 -14.09 7.60
C ASP A 65 10.91 -14.65 8.48
N GLY A 66 9.67 -14.39 8.09
CA GLY A 66 8.48 -14.84 8.80
C GLY A 66 7.18 -14.31 8.22
N ARG A 67 6.07 -14.58 8.90
CA ARG A 67 4.74 -14.09 8.48
C ARG A 67 4.64 -12.57 8.55
N GLU A 68 5.29 -11.93 9.53
CA GLU A 68 5.34 -10.47 9.65
C GLU A 68 6.01 -9.82 8.44
N ASP A 69 7.12 -10.40 7.98
CA ASP A 69 7.84 -9.91 6.82
C ASP A 69 7.01 -10.06 5.52
N LEU A 70 6.31 -11.19 5.37
CA LEU A 70 5.35 -11.35 4.28
C LEU A 70 4.20 -10.33 4.35
N LEU A 71 3.67 -10.06 5.56
CA LEU A 71 2.60 -9.08 5.77
C LEU A 71 3.07 -7.66 5.45
N MET A 72 4.26 -7.27 5.91
CA MET A 72 4.85 -5.95 5.61
C MET A 72 5.10 -5.79 4.11
N ALA A 73 5.62 -6.82 3.43
CA ALA A 73 5.81 -6.78 1.99
C ALA A 73 4.49 -6.68 1.20
N LEU A 74 3.40 -7.26 1.70
CA LEU A 74 2.07 -7.07 1.12
C LEU A 74 1.55 -5.66 1.35
N HIS A 75 1.69 -5.15 2.56
CA HIS A 75 1.34 -3.77 2.87
C HIS A 75 2.13 -2.79 1.98
N ASP A 76 3.43 -3.01 1.79
CA ASP A 76 4.27 -2.21 0.90
C ASP A 76 3.70 -2.17 -0.52
N ARG A 77 3.42 -3.35 -1.08
CA ARG A 77 2.84 -3.45 -2.42
C ARG A 77 1.56 -2.62 -2.55
N ILE A 78 0.65 -2.75 -1.60
CA ILE A 78 -0.64 -2.07 -1.63
C ILE A 78 -0.44 -0.55 -1.53
N ILE A 79 0.36 -0.10 -0.57
CA ILE A 79 0.59 1.33 -0.33
C ILE A 79 1.42 1.96 -1.45
N GLU A 80 2.37 1.25 -2.05
CA GLU A 80 3.13 1.69 -3.23
C GLU A 80 2.22 1.84 -4.44
N GLN A 81 1.32 0.89 -4.69
CA GLN A 81 0.35 0.99 -5.79
C GLN A 81 -0.60 2.17 -5.58
N ALA A 82 -1.08 2.38 -4.35
CA ALA A 82 -1.89 3.55 -4.02
C ALA A 82 -1.11 4.86 -4.18
N PHE A 83 0.17 4.89 -3.81
CA PHE A 83 1.05 6.04 -4.02
C PHE A 83 1.22 6.37 -5.50
N HIS A 84 1.50 5.37 -6.34
CA HIS A 84 1.59 5.56 -7.79
C HIS A 84 0.28 6.05 -8.40
N ALA A 85 -0.86 5.53 -7.96
CA ALA A 85 -2.17 6.00 -8.41
C ALA A 85 -2.40 7.48 -8.05
N VAL A 86 -2.01 7.90 -6.84
CA VAL A 86 -2.09 9.30 -6.41
C VAL A 86 -1.19 10.20 -7.26
N VAL A 87 0.06 9.81 -7.48
CA VAL A 87 1.00 10.58 -8.31
C VAL A 87 0.44 10.76 -9.72
N GLY A 88 -0.01 9.68 -10.38
CA GLY A 88 -0.61 9.77 -11.71
C GLY A 88 -1.85 10.67 -11.74
N ALA A 89 -2.72 10.57 -10.72
CA ALA A 89 -3.91 11.42 -10.63
C ALA A 89 -3.59 12.91 -10.45
N LEU A 90 -2.46 13.25 -9.81
CA LEU A 90 -2.00 14.63 -9.66
C LEU A 90 -1.31 15.15 -10.92
N GLU A 91 -0.58 14.30 -11.64
CA GLU A 91 0.02 14.62 -12.94
C GLU A 91 -1.06 14.92 -13.98
N ASP A 92 -2.11 14.09 -14.06
CA ASP A 92 -3.28 14.28 -14.93
C ASP A 92 -4.11 15.54 -14.58
N ALA A 93 -3.86 16.12 -13.41
CA ALA A 93 -4.56 17.29 -12.88
C ALA A 93 -3.58 18.45 -12.59
N ALA A 94 -2.43 18.50 -13.27
CA ALA A 94 -1.37 19.46 -12.99
C ALA A 94 -1.87 20.91 -12.97
N ASP A 95 -2.75 21.28 -13.90
CA ASP A 95 -3.31 22.62 -14.05
C ASP A 95 -4.66 22.82 -13.33
N ALA A 96 -5.17 21.78 -12.66
CA ALA A 96 -6.43 21.87 -11.94
C ALA A 96 -6.27 22.60 -10.59
N PRO A 97 -7.31 23.29 -10.08
CA PRO A 97 -7.26 23.90 -8.76
C PRO A 97 -6.97 22.88 -7.65
N ILE A 98 -6.31 23.31 -6.57
CA ILE A 98 -5.92 22.43 -5.45
C ILE A 98 -7.05 21.55 -4.91
N ARG A 99 -8.29 22.07 -4.84
CA ARG A 99 -9.46 21.29 -4.37
C ARG A 99 -9.73 20.08 -5.26
N GLU A 100 -9.63 20.25 -6.58
CA GLU A 100 -9.85 19.16 -7.54
C GLU A 100 -8.69 18.15 -7.49
N ARG A 101 -7.45 18.64 -7.47
CA ARG A 101 -6.25 17.80 -7.30
C ARG A 101 -6.35 16.93 -6.05
N PHE A 102 -6.78 17.55 -4.94
CA PHE A 102 -6.99 16.86 -3.68
C PHE A 102 -8.06 15.77 -3.77
N ALA A 103 -9.22 16.09 -4.37
CA ALA A 103 -10.29 15.12 -4.56
C ALA A 103 -9.86 13.92 -5.42
N ARG A 104 -9.07 14.18 -6.47
CA ARG A 104 -8.51 13.13 -7.33
C ARG A 104 -7.49 12.27 -6.59
N ALA A 105 -6.60 12.86 -5.80
CA ALA A 105 -5.63 12.13 -4.97
C ALA A 105 -6.34 11.22 -3.95
N VAL A 106 -7.29 11.74 -3.18
CA VAL A 106 -8.06 10.93 -2.21
C VAL A 106 -8.79 9.79 -2.91
N ARG A 107 -9.48 10.08 -4.03
CA ARG A 107 -10.16 9.06 -4.82
C ARG A 107 -9.20 7.97 -5.30
N ALA A 108 -8.06 8.35 -5.88
CA ALA A 108 -7.07 7.41 -6.37
C ALA A 108 -6.54 6.49 -5.27
N PHE A 109 -6.21 7.06 -4.10
CA PHE A 109 -5.75 6.28 -2.95
C PHE A 109 -6.83 5.31 -2.47
N VAL A 110 -8.03 5.84 -2.14
CA VAL A 110 -9.12 5.06 -1.56
C VAL A 110 -9.62 3.98 -2.51
N THR A 111 -9.81 4.30 -3.79
CA THR A 111 -10.22 3.29 -4.80
C THR A 111 -9.17 2.20 -4.96
N THR A 112 -7.88 2.52 -4.85
CA THR A 112 -6.81 1.50 -4.95
C THR A 112 -6.78 0.59 -3.73
N THR A 113 -6.83 1.14 -2.52
CA THR A 113 -6.78 0.31 -1.30
C THR A 113 -8.08 -0.46 -1.05
N ALA A 114 -9.19 0.00 -1.63
CA ALA A 114 -10.51 -0.64 -1.55
C ALA A 114 -10.89 -1.49 -2.77
N SER A 115 -10.02 -1.61 -3.79
CA SER A 115 -10.36 -2.33 -5.03
C SER A 115 -10.61 -3.83 -4.81
N ASP A 116 -10.06 -4.37 -3.73
CA ASP A 116 -10.23 -5.74 -3.28
C ASP A 116 -10.46 -5.70 -1.75
N PRO A 117 -11.54 -6.31 -1.22
CA PRO A 117 -11.77 -6.37 0.23
C PRO A 117 -10.58 -6.93 1.02
N ARG A 118 -9.80 -7.83 0.42
CA ARG A 118 -8.58 -8.38 1.03
C ARG A 118 -7.49 -7.32 1.18
N TRP A 119 -7.37 -6.39 0.23
CA TRP A 119 -6.41 -5.29 0.31
C TRP A 119 -6.78 -4.32 1.42
N ALA A 120 -8.06 -3.97 1.52
CA ALA A 120 -8.56 -3.12 2.59
C ALA A 120 -8.31 -3.79 3.96
N ARG A 121 -8.65 -5.08 4.09
CA ARG A 121 -8.42 -5.82 5.33
C ARG A 121 -6.94 -5.87 5.71
N VAL A 122 -6.05 -6.16 4.76
CA VAL A 122 -4.59 -6.17 5.01
C VAL A 122 -4.09 -4.78 5.43
N SER A 123 -4.55 -3.72 4.77
CA SER A 123 -4.05 -2.35 4.98
C SER A 123 -4.58 -1.69 6.25
N TYR A 124 -5.79 -2.06 6.69
CA TYR A 124 -6.50 -1.36 7.76
C TYR A 124 -6.86 -2.22 8.97
N VAL A 125 -6.74 -3.55 8.87
CA VAL A 125 -7.08 -4.46 9.99
C VAL A 125 -5.85 -5.27 10.40
N GLU A 126 -5.30 -6.06 9.48
CA GLU A 126 -4.32 -7.10 9.84
C GLU A 126 -2.94 -6.54 10.18
N VAL A 127 -2.58 -5.39 9.64
CA VAL A 127 -1.31 -4.72 9.92
C VAL A 127 -1.28 -4.06 11.32
N ILE A 128 -2.43 -3.91 11.99
CA ILE A 128 -2.54 -3.19 13.26
C ILE A 128 -2.26 -4.11 14.45
N GLY A 129 -1.37 -3.68 15.35
CA GLY A 129 -1.18 -4.34 16.65
C GLY A 129 -0.50 -5.71 16.60
N VAL A 130 0.05 -6.12 15.44
CA VAL A 130 0.74 -7.41 15.27
C VAL A 130 2.02 -7.47 16.10
N SER A 131 2.90 -6.49 15.93
CA SER A 131 4.18 -6.41 16.63
C SER A 131 4.74 -4.99 16.58
N ASN A 132 5.74 -4.69 17.42
CA ASN A 132 6.46 -3.41 17.35
C ASN A 132 7.20 -3.22 16.03
N ALA A 133 7.59 -4.30 15.34
CA ALA A 133 8.25 -4.20 14.04
C ALA A 133 7.26 -3.74 12.97
N VAL A 134 6.08 -4.34 12.94
CA VAL A 134 4.99 -3.94 12.03
C VAL A 134 4.50 -2.52 12.36
N GLU A 135 4.44 -2.12 13.62
CA GLU A 135 4.04 -0.74 13.94
C GLU A 135 5.07 0.29 13.46
N ARG A 136 6.37 0.02 13.62
CA ARG A 136 7.43 0.88 13.05
C ARG A 136 7.32 0.98 11.54
N HIS A 137 7.03 -0.12 10.87
CA HIS A 137 6.78 -0.16 9.43
C HIS A 137 5.65 0.78 9.00
N ARG A 138 4.52 0.75 9.72
CA ARG A 138 3.38 1.65 9.49
C ARG A 138 3.72 3.11 9.78
N ILE A 139 4.51 3.39 10.81
CA ILE A 139 4.97 4.74 11.13
C ILE A 139 5.82 5.29 9.97
N ALA A 140 6.79 4.51 9.48
CA ALA A 140 7.65 4.92 8.36
C ALA A 140 6.83 5.25 7.10
N TRP A 141 5.80 4.46 6.79
CA TRP A 141 4.89 4.79 5.69
C TRP A 141 4.09 6.06 5.92
N ARG A 142 3.58 6.29 7.14
CA ARG A 142 2.88 7.53 7.49
C ARG A 142 3.78 8.75 7.36
N GLU A 143 5.04 8.65 7.78
CA GLU A 143 6.04 9.72 7.64
C GLU A 143 6.28 10.05 6.17
N LYS A 144 6.51 9.03 5.32
CA LYS A 144 6.68 9.21 3.87
C LYS A 144 5.47 9.88 3.21
N TRP A 145 4.26 9.48 3.60
CA TRP A 145 3.03 10.12 3.11
C TRP A 145 2.88 11.55 3.62
N ALA A 146 3.23 11.82 4.87
CA ALA A 146 3.17 13.17 5.43
C ALA A 146 4.14 14.11 4.71
N GLU A 147 5.38 13.69 4.45
CA GLU A 147 6.36 14.44 3.67
C GLU A 147 5.84 14.75 2.25
N PHE A 148 5.25 13.75 1.59
CA PHE A 148 4.65 13.93 0.27
C PHE A 148 3.52 14.98 0.28
N LEU A 149 2.59 14.89 1.24
CA LEU A 149 1.48 15.83 1.37
C LEU A 149 1.94 17.24 1.71
N VAL A 150 2.97 17.38 2.55
CA VAL A 150 3.61 18.67 2.86
C VAL A 150 4.20 19.27 1.58
N ALA A 151 4.93 18.50 0.78
CA ALA A 151 5.49 18.98 -0.48
C ALA A 151 4.40 19.42 -1.49
N GLU A 152 3.27 18.72 -1.57
CA GLU A 152 2.13 19.16 -2.39
C GLU A 152 1.50 20.45 -1.88
N ALA A 153 1.39 20.63 -0.55
CA ALA A 153 0.88 21.86 0.04
C ALA A 153 1.81 23.05 -0.20
N GLU A 154 3.13 22.87 -0.08
CA GLU A 154 4.13 23.88 -0.41
C GLU A 154 4.09 24.28 -1.89
N ARG A 155 3.89 23.30 -2.80
CA ARG A 155 3.64 23.59 -4.22
C ARG A 155 2.38 24.43 -4.43
N ALA A 156 1.31 24.17 -3.67
CA ALA A 156 0.09 24.98 -3.74
C ALA A 156 0.31 26.42 -3.23
N VAL A 157 1.13 26.62 -2.20
CA VAL A 157 1.57 27.96 -1.75
C VAL A 157 2.32 28.68 -2.87
N GLY A 158 3.25 27.99 -3.54
CA GLY A 158 4.00 28.55 -4.67
C GLY A 158 3.11 28.97 -5.85
N ARG A 159 1.95 28.34 -6.03
CA ARG A 159 0.93 28.70 -7.03
C ARG A 159 -0.06 29.77 -6.55
N GLY A 160 0.00 30.19 -5.29
CA GLY A 160 -0.95 31.15 -4.71
C GLY A 160 -2.32 30.54 -4.38
N GLU A 161 -2.42 29.22 -4.27
CA GLU A 161 -3.66 28.47 -4.00
C GLU A 161 -3.86 28.15 -2.51
N ALA A 162 -2.82 28.36 -1.69
CA ALA A 162 -2.84 28.12 -0.25
C ALA A 162 -2.00 29.16 0.51
N GLN A 163 -2.33 29.40 1.77
CA GLN A 163 -1.54 30.23 2.67
C GLN A 163 -0.40 29.43 3.30
N ALA A 164 0.81 30.00 3.33
CA ALA A 164 1.96 29.39 3.99
C ALA A 164 1.72 29.19 5.49
N ARG A 165 1.92 27.95 5.96
CA ARG A 165 1.88 27.55 7.38
C ARG A 165 2.57 26.21 7.57
N ASP A 166 2.70 25.75 8.81
CA ASP A 166 3.06 24.36 9.08
C ASP A 166 1.91 23.43 8.64
N PHE A 167 2.22 22.54 7.71
CA PHE A 167 1.29 21.56 7.15
C PHE A 167 1.42 20.17 7.78
N HIS A 168 2.44 19.90 8.61
CA HIS A 168 2.75 18.55 9.07
C HIS A 168 1.60 17.92 9.87
N LEU A 169 1.08 18.62 10.89
CA LEU A 169 -0.06 18.13 11.66
C LEU A 169 -1.33 17.98 10.81
N GLY A 170 -1.51 18.83 9.80
CA GLY A 170 -2.62 18.70 8.85
C GLY A 170 -2.51 17.44 7.99
N ALA A 171 -1.31 17.12 7.52
CA ALA A 171 -1.03 15.90 6.76
C ALA A 171 -1.26 14.65 7.63
N VAL A 172 -0.77 14.64 8.87
CA VAL A 172 -0.99 13.54 9.82
C VAL A 172 -2.48 13.34 10.11
N ALA A 173 -3.22 14.43 10.34
CA ALA A 173 -4.66 14.37 10.59
C ALA A 173 -5.42 13.80 9.40
N LEU A 174 -5.06 14.21 8.17
CA LEU A 174 -5.66 13.68 6.96
C LEU A 174 -5.41 12.19 6.77
N ILE A 175 -4.17 11.74 6.96
CA ILE A 175 -3.82 10.31 6.89
C ILE A 175 -4.66 9.51 7.89
N GLY A 176 -4.83 10.04 9.12
CA GLY A 176 -5.70 9.46 10.13
C GLY A 176 -7.17 9.36 9.67
N ALA A 177 -7.72 10.44 9.11
CA ALA A 177 -9.10 10.47 8.62
C ALA A 177 -9.35 9.48 7.48
N VAL A 178 -8.42 9.39 6.51
CA VAL A 178 -8.49 8.42 5.41
C VAL A 178 -8.45 7.00 5.97
N ASN A 179 -7.48 6.70 6.82
CA ASN A 179 -7.34 5.35 7.39
C ASN A 179 -8.58 4.93 8.17
N GLU A 180 -9.10 5.79 9.05
CA GLU A 180 -10.26 5.46 9.88
C GLU A 180 -11.54 5.32 9.05
N LEU A 181 -11.80 6.22 8.11
CA LEU A 181 -13.03 6.15 7.30
C LEU A 181 -13.03 4.96 6.33
N VAL A 182 -11.89 4.61 5.75
CA VAL A 182 -11.78 3.41 4.90
C VAL A 182 -11.83 2.14 5.75
N HIS A 183 -11.22 2.13 6.94
CA HIS A 183 -11.36 1.03 7.89
C HIS A 183 -12.82 0.80 8.25
N HIS A 184 -13.53 1.85 8.67
CA HIS A 184 -14.93 1.78 9.04
C HIS A 184 -15.81 1.29 7.88
N TRP A 185 -15.57 1.80 6.67
CA TRP A 185 -16.24 1.33 5.46
C TRP A 185 -15.98 -0.15 5.16
N SER A 186 -14.74 -0.62 5.36
CA SER A 186 -14.38 -2.02 5.11
C SER A 186 -15.09 -3.00 6.05
N LEU A 187 -15.60 -2.52 7.19
CA LEU A 187 -16.37 -3.29 8.16
C LEU A 187 -17.88 -3.13 8.02
N SER A 188 -18.35 -2.20 7.17
CA SER A 188 -19.77 -1.83 7.11
C SER A 188 -20.63 -2.69 6.17
N ASP A 189 -20.14 -3.85 5.72
CA ASP A 189 -20.86 -4.81 4.85
C ASP A 189 -21.66 -4.18 3.68
N GLY A 190 -21.14 -3.10 3.09
CA GLY A 190 -21.77 -2.40 1.95
C GLY A 190 -22.90 -1.42 2.29
N GLU A 191 -23.13 -1.11 3.58
CA GLU A 191 -24.11 -0.10 4.01
C GLU A 191 -23.84 1.32 3.48
N ARG A 192 -22.58 1.63 3.15
CA ARG A 192 -22.16 2.91 2.58
C ARG A 192 -21.37 2.69 1.29
N SER A 193 -21.61 3.54 0.30
CA SER A 193 -20.82 3.51 -0.93
C SER A 193 -19.42 4.05 -0.66
N LEU A 194 -18.43 3.56 -1.42
CA LEU A 194 -17.07 4.10 -1.37
C LEU A 194 -17.03 5.58 -1.80
N ASP A 195 -17.94 5.99 -2.68
CA ASP A 195 -18.09 7.39 -3.10
C ASP A 195 -18.52 8.30 -1.96
N ASP A 196 -19.41 7.84 -1.07
CA ASP A 196 -19.82 8.61 0.11
C ASP A 196 -18.63 8.84 1.06
N VAL A 197 -17.79 7.81 1.23
CA VAL A 197 -16.57 7.87 2.04
C VAL A 197 -15.57 8.87 1.46
N ILE A 198 -15.32 8.79 0.15
CA ILE A 198 -14.44 9.73 -0.56
C ILE A 198 -14.96 11.16 -0.42
N ALA A 199 -16.27 11.38 -0.62
CA ALA A 199 -16.90 12.68 -0.51
C ALA A 199 -16.75 13.26 0.92
N GLU A 200 -16.88 12.43 1.95
CA GLU A 200 -16.67 12.81 3.36
C GLU A 200 -15.23 13.26 3.60
N ILE A 201 -14.24 12.46 3.18
CA ILE A 201 -12.82 12.77 3.34
C ILE A 201 -12.48 14.11 2.67
N VAL A 202 -12.94 14.31 1.43
CA VAL A 202 -12.71 15.54 0.68
C VAL A 202 -13.33 16.75 1.38
N ARG A 203 -14.52 16.59 1.97
CA ARG A 203 -15.19 17.66 2.70
C ARG A 203 -14.41 18.06 3.95
N ILE A 204 -14.00 17.08 4.77
CA ILE A 204 -13.21 17.30 6.00
C ILE A 204 -11.89 18.00 5.64
N ALA A 205 -11.16 17.48 4.66
CA ALA A 205 -9.88 18.02 4.27
C ALA A 205 -10.00 19.45 3.72
N THR A 206 -11.03 19.72 2.91
CA THR A 206 -11.20 21.08 2.39
C THR A 206 -11.57 22.06 3.49
N ALA A 207 -12.44 21.68 4.42
CA ALA A 207 -12.80 22.51 5.56
C ALA A 207 -11.57 22.88 6.42
N ALA A 208 -10.62 21.96 6.58
CA ALA A 208 -9.36 22.20 7.29
C ALA A 208 -8.40 23.17 6.58
N VAL A 209 -8.60 23.41 5.28
CA VAL A 209 -7.82 24.37 4.48
C VAL A 209 -8.53 25.71 4.35
N THR A 210 -9.87 25.73 4.34
CA THR A 210 -10.68 26.95 4.16
C THR A 210 -11.11 27.63 5.45
N ALA A 211 -11.01 26.95 6.60
CA ALA A 211 -11.23 27.58 7.90
C ALA A 211 -10.02 28.48 8.22
N SER A 212 -10.12 29.74 7.80
CA SER A 212 -9.26 30.86 8.19
C SER A 212 -10.15 31.99 8.66
#